data_AF-A0A8T3C7M7-F1
#
_entry.id   AF-A0A8T3C7M7-F1
#
_cell.length_a   1.000
_cell.length_b   1.000
_cell.length_c   1.000
_cell.angle_alpha   90.00
_cell.angle_beta   90.00
_cell.angle_gamma   90.00
#
_symmetry.space_group_name_H-M   'P 1'
#
loop_
_entity.id
_entity.type
_entity.pdbx_description
1 polymer ?
#
loop_
_entity_poly.entity_id
_entity_poly.type
_entity_poly.pdbx_seq_one_letter_code
_entity_poly.pdbx_strand_id
1 'polypeptide(L)'
;MGLFPAYYFLPSFFFVSLTDAISDVEIKCVFFTVAASSTPGPDGFNFHFYKKTWHVIGPSVCKVVKHFFQNGYLSPGIKAIAFVLIPKTKHASSFADFRPIALYNVIYKII
;
A
#
# COMPACT_ATOMS: atom_id res chain seq x y z
N MET A 1 6.80 19.18 1.04
CA MET A 1 7.05 18.73 -0.36
C MET A 1 8.55 18.58 -0.49
N GLY A 2 9.09 17.46 0.01
CA GLY A 2 10.53 17.24 0.14
C GLY A 2 11.11 16.78 -1.19
N LEU A 3 12.12 17.52 -1.68
CA LEU A 3 12.93 17.18 -2.85
C LEU A 3 13.61 15.83 -2.59
N PHE A 4 13.10 14.75 -3.21
CA PHE A 4 13.92 13.57 -3.41
C PHE A 4 15.07 13.98 -4.34
N PRO A 5 16.34 13.93 -3.89
CA PRO A 5 17.45 14.42 -4.70
C PRO A 5 17.70 13.46 -5.87
N ALA A 6 17.85 14.02 -7.07
CA ALA A 6 18.18 13.31 -8.29
C ALA A 6 19.68 13.03 -8.40
N TYR A 7 20.30 12.38 -7.42
CA TYR A 7 21.72 11.97 -7.52
C TYR A 7 21.97 10.68 -6.71
N TYR A 8 22.80 9.80 -7.26
CA TYR A 8 23.05 8.39 -6.90
C TYR A 8 23.50 8.05 -5.47
N PHE A 9 23.43 8.98 -4.51
CA PHE A 9 23.82 8.76 -3.11
C PHE A 9 22.74 9.22 -2.15
N LEU A 10 22.25 8.28 -1.33
CA LEU A 10 21.44 8.58 -0.16
C LEU A 10 22.32 9.31 0.87
N PRO A 11 21.92 10.50 1.36
CA PRO A 11 22.64 11.17 2.44
C PRO A 11 22.81 10.26 3.65
N SER A 12 24.01 10.24 4.25
CA SER A 12 24.35 9.29 5.31
C SER A 12 23.49 9.41 6.56
N PHE A 13 22.90 10.58 6.80
CA PHE A 13 21.98 10.80 7.91
C PHE A 13 20.67 9.99 7.78
N PHE A 14 20.29 9.57 6.57
CA PHE A 14 19.13 8.71 6.37
C PHE A 14 19.43 7.23 6.63
N PHE A 15 20.70 6.80 6.59
CA PHE A 15 21.02 5.37 6.71
C PHE A 15 20.48 4.78 8.00
N VAL A 16 20.70 5.45 9.13
CA VAL A 16 20.20 4.99 10.44
C VAL A 16 18.68 4.81 10.41
N SER A 17 17.94 5.80 9.89
CA SER A 17 16.48 5.76 9.83
C SER A 17 15.92 4.75 8.82
N LEU A 18 16.64 4.48 7.72
CA LEU A 18 16.20 3.55 6.67
C LEU A 18 16.54 2.09 7.00
N THR A 19 17.49 1.84 7.89
CA THR A 19 17.87 0.49 8.33
C THR A 19 17.23 0.08 9.65
N ASP A 20 16.54 0.99 10.34
CA ASP A 20 15.91 0.68 11.62
C ASP A 20 14.68 -0.23 11.43
N ALA A 21 14.33 -0.95 12.49
CA ALA A 21 13.16 -1.81 12.48
C ALA A 21 11.87 -0.98 12.47
N ILE A 22 10.95 -1.32 11.57
CA ILE A 22 9.66 -0.63 11.47
C ILE A 22 8.85 -0.83 12.76
N SER A 23 8.37 0.27 13.31
CA SER A 23 7.55 0.30 14.51
C SER A 23 6.04 0.21 14.22
N ASP A 24 5.28 -0.29 15.19
CA ASP A 24 3.81 -0.35 15.11
C ASP A 24 3.18 1.05 15.00
N VAL A 25 3.87 2.06 15.54
CA VAL A 25 3.45 3.46 15.48
C VAL A 25 3.55 3.98 14.06
N GLU A 26 4.67 3.75 13.36
CA GLU A 26 4.83 4.13 11.96
C GLU A 26 3.78 3.48 11.06
N ILE A 27 3.55 2.18 11.24
CA ILE A 27 2.54 1.43 10.48
C ILE A 27 1.16 2.04 10.70
N LYS A 28 0.78 2.30 11.95
CA LYS A 28 -0.50 2.92 12.28
C LYS A 28 -0.60 4.33 11.69
N CYS A 29 0.44 5.15 11.80
CA CYS A 29 0.44 6.50 11.25
C CYS A 29 0.20 6.50 9.73
N VAL A 30 0.89 5.64 8.98
CA VAL A 30 0.68 5.50 7.53
C VAL A 30 -0.77 5.09 7.24
N PHE A 31 -1.28 4.06 7.91
CA PHE A 31 -2.67 3.63 7.77
C PHE A 31 -3.68 4.76 7.97
N PHE A 32 -3.49 5.54 9.03
CA PHE A 32 -4.44 6.59 9.41
C PHE A 32 -4.33 7.85 8.55
N THR A 33 -3.21 8.03 7.83
CA THR A 33 -3.01 9.13 6.87
C THR A 33 -3.79 8.91 5.56
N VAL A 34 -3.96 7.67 5.11
CA VAL A 34 -4.67 7.37 3.85
C VAL A 34 -6.18 7.58 3.97
N ALA A 35 -6.84 8.10 2.94
CA ALA A 35 -8.30 8.29 2.95
C ALA A 35 -9.06 6.97 3.17
N ALA A 36 -10.04 6.97 4.09
CA ALA A 36 -10.83 5.79 4.42
C ALA A 36 -11.66 5.26 3.24
N SER A 37 -12.03 6.14 2.30
CA SER A 37 -12.80 5.85 1.08
C SER A 37 -11.95 5.29 -0.07
N SER A 38 -10.65 5.05 0.14
CA SER A 38 -9.79 4.44 -0.88
C SER A 38 -10.34 3.08 -1.32
N THR A 39 -10.31 2.80 -2.62
CA THR A 39 -10.89 1.60 -3.23
C THR A 39 -10.30 0.31 -2.63
N PRO A 40 -11.11 -0.73 -2.35
CA PRO A 40 -10.60 -2.03 -1.91
C PRO A 40 -9.80 -2.75 -3.01
N GLY A 41 -9.05 -3.76 -2.61
CA GLY A 41 -8.44 -4.72 -3.55
C GLY A 41 -9.39 -5.89 -3.86
N PRO A 42 -8.87 -6.97 -4.43
CA PRO A 42 -9.62 -8.22 -4.64
C PRO A 42 -10.26 -8.80 -3.37
N ASP A 43 -9.72 -8.50 -2.18
CA ASP A 43 -10.25 -8.95 -0.89
C ASP A 43 -11.54 -8.23 -0.44
N GLY A 44 -11.92 -7.14 -1.12
CA GLY A 44 -13.11 -6.35 -0.81
C GLY A 44 -12.98 -5.43 0.41
N PHE A 45 -11.85 -5.41 1.11
CA PHE A 45 -11.67 -4.59 2.31
C PHE A 45 -10.93 -3.29 2.00
N ASN A 46 -11.52 -2.15 2.41
CA ASN A 46 -10.92 -0.82 2.26
C ASN A 46 -10.37 -0.28 3.58
N PHE A 47 -9.70 0.88 3.53
CA PHE A 47 -9.14 1.51 4.73
C PHE A 47 -10.18 1.83 5.81
N HIS A 48 -11.45 2.07 5.45
CA HIS A 48 -12.52 2.26 6.43
C HIS A 48 -12.67 1.04 7.35
N PHE A 49 -12.76 -0.16 6.77
CA PHE A 49 -12.81 -1.41 7.53
C PHE A 49 -11.62 -1.53 8.48
N TYR A 50 -10.39 -1.35 7.96
CA TYR A 50 -9.18 -1.51 8.77
C TYR A 50 -9.08 -0.49 9.91
N LYS A 51 -9.45 0.77 9.66
CA LYS A 51 -9.44 1.83 10.67
C LYS A 51 -10.49 1.60 11.75
N LYS A 52 -11.71 1.19 11.37
CA LYS A 52 -12.80 0.91 12.33
C LYS A 52 -12.49 -0.29 13.21
N THR A 53 -11.87 -1.33 12.66
CA THR A 53 -11.56 -2.58 13.36
C THR A 53 -10.13 -2.65 13.88
N TRP A 54 -9.38 -1.54 13.88
CA TRP A 54 -7.95 -1.50 14.22
C TRP A 54 -7.62 -2.12 15.59
N HIS A 55 -8.51 -1.94 16.56
CA HIS A 55 -8.36 -2.51 17.91
C HIS A 55 -8.33 -4.05 17.91
N VAL A 56 -8.91 -4.70 16.89
CA VAL A 56 -8.89 -6.16 16.69
C VAL A 56 -7.78 -6.56 15.74
N ILE A 57 -7.75 -5.98 14.53
CA ILE A 57 -6.88 -6.48 13.45
C ILE A 57 -5.51 -5.81 13.41
N GLY A 58 -5.34 -4.64 14.02
CA GLY A 58 -4.12 -3.84 14.00
C GLY A 58 -2.87 -4.62 14.42
N PRO A 59 -2.91 -5.41 15.51
CA PRO A 59 -1.77 -6.25 15.91
C PRO A 59 -1.35 -7.25 14.81
N SER A 60 -2.31 -7.89 14.14
CA SER A 60 -2.02 -8.83 13.03
C SER A 60 -1.47 -8.10 11.81
N VAL A 61 -2.01 -6.92 11.50
CA VAL A 61 -1.50 -6.06 10.42
C VAL A 61 -0.05 -5.69 10.68
N CYS A 62 0.28 -5.20 11.87
CA CYS A 62 1.65 -4.86 12.23
C CYS A 62 2.59 -6.06 12.14
N LYS A 63 2.13 -7.24 12.59
CA LYS A 63 2.91 -8.48 12.48
C LYS A 63 3.23 -8.83 11.02
N VAL A 64 2.25 -8.72 10.12
CA VAL A 64 2.44 -9.02 8.68
C VAL A 64 3.40 -8.04 8.02
N VAL A 65 3.25 -6.73 8.29
CA VAL A 65 4.13 -5.70 7.72
C VAL A 65 5.57 -5.91 8.20
N LYS A 66 5.78 -6.05 9.52
CA LYS A 66 7.13 -6.29 10.06
C LYS A 66 7.74 -7.59 9.52
N HIS A 67 6.96 -8.65 9.41
CA HIS A 67 7.42 -9.90 8.80
C HIS A 67 7.88 -9.71 7.36
N PHE A 68 7.17 -8.90 6.56
CA PHE A 68 7.58 -8.59 5.20
C PHE A 68 8.93 -7.86 5.16
N PHE A 69 9.15 -6.83 5.98
CA PHE A 69 10.41 -6.09 5.99
C PHE A 69 11.60 -6.91 6.54
N GLN A 70 11.33 -7.94 7.36
CA GLN A 70 12.36 -8.85 7.86
C GLN A 70 12.70 -9.97 6.87
N ASN A 71 11.72 -10.53 6.16
CA ASN A 71 11.87 -11.77 5.40
C ASN A 71 11.66 -11.61 3.88
N GLY A 72 11.21 -10.44 3.42
CA GLY A 72 10.84 -10.19 2.01
C GLY A 72 9.64 -10.97 1.51
N TYR A 73 8.86 -11.60 2.40
CA TYR A 73 7.77 -12.50 2.03
C TYR A 73 6.39 -11.92 2.38
N LEU A 74 5.49 -12.01 1.41
CA LEU A 74 4.06 -11.71 1.55
C LEU A 74 3.23 -12.82 0.90
N SER A 75 2.11 -13.21 1.50
CA SER A 75 1.28 -14.29 0.95
C SER A 75 0.68 -13.91 -0.42
N PRO A 76 0.47 -14.87 -1.35
CA PRO A 76 -0.12 -14.57 -2.66
C PRO A 76 -1.48 -13.87 -2.59
N GLY A 77 -2.31 -14.22 -1.60
CA GLY A 77 -3.62 -13.59 -1.40
C GLY A 77 -3.50 -12.10 -1.10
N ILE A 78 -2.53 -11.68 -0.28
CA ILE A 78 -2.30 -10.26 0.00
C ILE A 78 -1.76 -9.53 -1.23
N LYS A 79 -0.87 -10.17 -2.00
CA LYS A 79 -0.32 -9.61 -3.25
C LYS A 79 -1.31 -9.61 -4.43
N ALA A 80 -2.53 -10.11 -4.25
CA ALA A 80 -3.50 -10.15 -5.33
C ALA A 80 -3.86 -8.74 -5.82
N ILE A 81 -4.00 -8.61 -7.15
CA ILE A 81 -4.28 -7.35 -7.84
C ILE A 81 -5.48 -7.57 -8.75
N ALA A 82 -6.44 -6.66 -8.73
CA ALA A 82 -7.50 -6.59 -9.75
C ALA A 82 -7.17 -5.50 -10.76
N PHE A 83 -7.09 -5.86 -12.05
CA PHE A 83 -6.97 -4.90 -13.13
C PHE A 83 -8.35 -4.48 -13.61
N VAL A 84 -8.64 -3.18 -13.53
CA VAL A 84 -9.88 -2.57 -14.01
C VAL A 84 -9.56 -1.68 -15.19
N LEU A 85 -10.28 -1.84 -16.30
CA LEU A 85 -10.14 -1.01 -17.48
C LEU A 85 -11.17 0.12 -17.45
N ILE A 86 -10.72 1.35 -17.23
CA ILE A 86 -11.61 2.52 -17.26
C ILE A 86 -11.59 3.11 -18.68
N PRO A 87 -12.75 3.19 -19.36
CA PRO A 87 -12.81 3.76 -20.71
C PRO A 87 -12.44 5.25 -20.69
N LYS A 88 -11.61 5.70 -21.64
CA LYS A 88 -11.27 7.12 -21.84
C LYS A 88 -12.40 7.90 -22.49
N THR A 89 -13.21 7.23 -23.32
CA THR A 89 -14.31 7.81 -24.09
C THR A 89 -15.52 6.87 -24.08
N LYS A 90 -16.70 7.39 -24.43
CA LYS A 90 -17.95 6.61 -24.47
C LYS A 90 -17.95 5.47 -25.50
N HIS A 91 -17.07 5.53 -26.51
CA HIS A 91 -16.99 4.57 -27.62
C HIS A 91 -15.64 3.83 -27.61
N ALA A 92 -15.16 3.46 -26.43
CA ALA A 92 -13.93 2.69 -26.28
C ALA A 92 -14.10 1.30 -26.94
N SER A 93 -13.23 0.96 -27.89
CA SER A 93 -13.33 -0.27 -28.69
C SER A 93 -12.00 -1.02 -28.80
N SER A 94 -10.88 -0.33 -28.59
CA SER A 94 -9.54 -0.91 -28.57
C SER A 94 -8.91 -0.80 -27.18
N PHE A 95 -7.91 -1.63 -26.87
CA PHE A 95 -7.17 -1.54 -25.60
C PHE A 95 -6.54 -0.16 -25.35
N ALA A 96 -6.16 0.55 -26.41
CA ALA A 96 -5.61 1.91 -26.33
C ALA A 96 -6.64 2.93 -25.80
N ASP A 97 -7.93 2.63 -25.89
CA ASP A 97 -9.02 3.49 -25.41
C ASP A 97 -9.28 3.35 -23.92
N PHE A 98 -8.59 2.44 -23.22
CA PHE A 98 -8.75 2.23 -21.79
C PHE A 98 -7.55 2.75 -20.99
N ARG A 99 -7.82 3.14 -19.75
CA ARG A 99 -6.82 3.36 -18.71
C ARG A 99 -6.83 2.14 -17.79
N PRO A 100 -5.79 1.29 -17.81
CA PRO A 100 -5.69 0.22 -16.84
C PRO A 100 -5.41 0.82 -15.46
N ILE A 101 -6.19 0.40 -14.46
CA ILE A 101 -5.96 0.71 -13.06
C ILE A 101 -5.77 -0.61 -12.32
N ALA A 102 -4.69 -0.70 -11.55
CA ALA A 102 -4.43 -1.80 -10.64
C ALA A 102 -5.01 -1.47 -9.26
N LEU A 103 -5.90 -2.33 -8.77
CA LEU A 103 -6.45 -2.28 -7.43
C LEU A 103 -5.74 -3.30 -6.55
N TYR A 104 -5.05 -2.80 -5.54
CA TYR A 104 -4.28 -3.61 -4.58
C TYR A 104 -5.04 -3.76 -3.27
N ASN A 105 -4.84 -4.88 -2.56
CA ASN A 105 -5.30 -5.02 -1.19
C ASN A 105 -4.64 -3.98 -0.28
N VAL A 106 -5.34 -3.55 0.77
CA VAL A 106 -4.87 -2.49 1.68
C VAL A 106 -3.50 -2.82 2.29
N ILE A 107 -3.27 -4.07 2.69
CA ILE A 107 -1.98 -4.50 3.24
C ILE A 107 -0.84 -4.41 2.24
N TYR A 108 -1.12 -4.56 0.94
CA TYR A 108 -0.09 -4.36 -0.08
C TYR A 108 0.15 -2.87 -0.35
N LYS A 109 -0.85 -2.01 -0.19
CA LYS A 109 -0.74 -0.54 -0.41
C LYS A 109 0.11 0.20 0.62
N ILE A 110 0.24 -0.37 1.82
CA ILE A 110 0.97 0.23 2.95
C ILE A 110 2.45 -0.18 3.00
N ILE A 111 2.80 -1.25 2.27
CA ILE A 111 4.15 -1.79 2.12
C ILE A 111 4.80 -1.04 0.97
#